data_AF-A0AAJ0FNH8-F1
#
_entry.id   AF-A0AAJ0FNH8-F1
#
_cell.length_a   1.000
_cell.length_b   1.000
_cell.length_c   1.000
_cell.angle_alpha   90.00
_cell.angle_beta   90.00
_cell.angle_gamma   90.00
#
_symmetry.space_group_name_H-M   'P 1'
#
loop_
_entity.id
_entity.type
_entity.pdbx_description
1 polymer ?
#
loop_
_entity_poly.entity_id
_entity_poly.type
_entity_poly.pdbx_seq_one_letter_code
_entity_poly.pdbx_strand_id
1 'polypeptide(L)'
;MIPVVLLQLALWTACATAFTIYNPEWRIELNSDVKRNAATDAVNDGLTLAIEQKVPQNNDSPALRAAKQAAWLKEKYSRQNSAAFADIGVERRSGNSYKIMNANKPSQTMAAGIDQDGTDYSYFVKAQLGSKSKQVYLLLDTGAGSSWIMGSACTDKPCTTHNTFGPSDSDTFVDNQKSFSISYGTGTVEGNLVSDTISLAGISMKYSFGLASKASDDFTQFAFDGILGMSMNQATSDNFLNSLADGKKIDKNIFGIALNRASDGSNNGEIKFGAVNSDKYTGDISYTSVASKVGDWSIQIDDMAYDRKKAGTGGVLAYVDTGTSFVFGPADLVKKLHAIIPGSASNDGLAFNVPCDSNKALTFTFSGVDYKLSAKDWISPKDSSGKCTSNIYGHEVVQGAWLLGDTFLKNVYTVFDKDEKRIGFAAAAAGPKSGATSVSSPSSDNSTPTKTTLSPTTGAATTLTTGVTSQSDSPSRSKLPPLGLGGHETDATGSVNAAAKPTESTKSAAAAADVRPRQYAKLAAVIFSGAIITVLA
;
A
#
# COMPACT_ATOMS: atom_id res chain seq x y z
N MET A 1 3.26 31.75 -39.95
CA MET A 1 2.91 30.41 -39.43
C MET A 1 3.84 30.04 -38.28
N ILE A 2 3.82 30.85 -37.20
CA ILE A 2 4.60 30.65 -35.97
C ILE A 2 3.70 30.90 -34.72
N PRO A 3 2.42 30.49 -34.68
CA PRO A 3 1.77 30.32 -33.38
C PRO A 3 1.11 28.95 -33.17
N VAL A 4 1.28 27.98 -34.07
CA VAL A 4 0.61 26.66 -33.95
C VAL A 4 1.48 25.61 -33.23
N VAL A 5 2.78 25.84 -33.07
CA VAL A 5 3.71 24.86 -32.47
C VAL A 5 3.84 25.00 -30.95
N LEU A 6 3.44 26.13 -30.37
CA LEU A 6 3.51 26.35 -28.91
C LEU A 6 2.26 25.87 -28.14
N LEU A 7 1.18 25.51 -28.83
CA LEU A 7 -0.06 25.04 -28.20
C LEU A 7 -0.15 23.51 -28.05
N GLN A 8 0.83 22.76 -28.58
CA GLN A 8 0.90 21.29 -28.43
C GLN A 8 1.85 20.82 -27.30
N LEU A 9 2.50 21.75 -26.60
CA LEU A 9 3.37 21.46 -25.44
C LEU A 9 2.71 21.75 -24.08
N ALA A 10 1.46 22.22 -24.05
CA ALA A 10 0.78 22.67 -22.83
C ALA A 10 -0.45 21.83 -22.43
N LEU A 11 -0.57 20.59 -22.92
CA LEU A 11 -1.75 19.72 -22.68
C LEU A 11 -1.41 18.32 -22.15
N TRP A 12 -0.28 18.19 -21.45
CA TRP A 12 0.15 16.97 -20.77
C TRP A 12 0.31 17.19 -19.26
N THR A 13 -0.74 17.63 -18.57
CA THR A 13 -0.80 17.56 -17.10
C THR A 13 -2.25 17.41 -16.63
N ALA A 14 -2.90 16.32 -17.05
CA ALA A 14 -3.99 15.75 -16.28
C ALA A 14 -3.40 14.55 -15.51
N CYS A 15 -2.59 14.84 -14.48
CA CYS A 15 -2.00 13.80 -13.66
C CYS A 15 -3.10 13.19 -12.79
N ALA A 16 -3.53 11.98 -13.11
CA ALA A 16 -3.94 11.03 -12.09
C ALA A 16 -2.64 10.66 -11.36
N THR A 17 -2.45 11.23 -10.17
CA THR A 17 -1.28 10.94 -9.34
C THR A 17 -1.51 9.60 -8.67
N ALA A 18 -1.09 8.51 -9.31
CA ALA A 18 -0.91 7.24 -8.62
C ALA A 18 -0.08 7.47 -7.36
N PHE A 19 -0.56 7.04 -6.21
CA PHE A 19 0.15 7.06 -4.93
C PHE A 19 0.89 8.37 -4.55
N THR A 20 0.19 9.46 -4.26
CA THR A 20 0.80 10.57 -3.51
C THR A 20 1.09 10.13 -2.08
N ILE A 21 2.33 10.24 -1.61
CA ILE A 21 2.60 9.98 -0.20
C ILE A 21 1.96 11.08 0.62
N TYR A 22 0.84 10.75 1.23
CA TYR A 22 0.04 11.68 1.99
C TYR A 22 0.38 11.59 3.47
N ASN A 23 1.03 12.63 3.98
CA ASN A 23 1.34 12.75 5.40
C ASN A 23 0.46 13.84 6.01
N PRO A 24 -0.65 13.48 6.68
CA PRO A 24 -1.52 14.48 7.28
C PRO A 24 -0.78 15.24 8.38
N GLU A 25 -1.14 16.50 8.60
CA GLU A 25 -0.45 17.40 9.54
C GLU A 25 -0.27 16.78 10.93
N TRP A 26 -1.33 16.14 11.46
CA TRP A 26 -1.27 15.47 12.77
C TRP A 26 -0.17 14.40 12.86
N ARG A 27 0.14 13.72 11.75
CA ARG A 27 1.19 12.69 11.70
C ARG A 27 2.57 13.30 11.60
N ILE A 28 2.72 14.40 10.85
CA ILE A 28 3.97 15.18 10.80
C ILE A 28 4.34 15.67 12.20
N GLU A 29 3.36 16.22 12.93
CA GLU A 29 3.53 16.68 14.30
C GLU A 29 3.96 15.53 15.22
N LEU A 30 3.24 14.41 15.20
CA LEU A 30 3.56 13.24 16.03
C LEU A 30 4.99 12.73 15.79
N ASN A 31 5.41 12.67 14.52
CA ASN A 31 6.77 12.26 14.16
C ASN A 31 7.82 13.29 14.60
N SER A 32 7.49 14.59 14.58
CA SER A 32 8.37 15.64 15.07
C SER A 32 8.54 15.57 16.59
N ASP A 33 7.47 15.24 17.34
CA ASP A 33 7.50 15.05 18.79
C ASP A 33 8.31 13.83 19.18
N VAL A 34 8.15 12.70 18.47
CA VAL A 34 8.98 11.51 18.68
C VAL A 34 10.45 11.82 18.43
N LYS A 35 10.79 12.59 17.39
CA LYS A 35 12.17 13.01 17.11
C LYS A 35 12.71 13.98 18.16
N ARG A 36 11.90 14.94 18.63
CA ARG A 36 12.27 15.85 19.72
C ARG A 36 12.52 15.10 21.01
N ASN A 37 11.63 14.19 21.37
CA ASN A 37 11.74 13.37 22.58
C ASN A 37 12.95 12.45 22.52
N ALA A 38 13.20 11.79 21.38
CA ALA A 38 14.41 11.00 21.16
C ALA A 38 15.70 11.85 21.22
N ALA A 39 15.65 13.10 20.75
CA ALA A 39 16.78 14.03 20.86
C ALA A 39 16.98 14.55 22.29
N THR A 40 15.91 14.80 23.06
CA THR A 40 16.02 15.18 24.47
C THR A 40 16.46 14.02 25.35
N ASP A 41 16.06 12.78 25.03
CA ASP A 41 16.54 11.57 25.71
C ASP A 41 18.03 11.33 25.41
N ALA A 42 18.50 11.72 24.21
CA ALA A 42 19.93 11.72 23.88
C ALA A 42 20.72 12.90 24.50
N VAL A 43 20.05 13.94 24.99
CA VAL A 43 20.67 15.13 25.62
C VAL A 43 20.64 15.05 27.16
N ASN A 44 19.84 14.16 27.76
CA ASN A 44 19.69 14.03 29.21
C ASN A 44 20.59 12.96 29.89
N ASP A 45 21.66 12.51 29.23
CA ASP A 45 22.73 11.72 29.88
C ASP A 45 23.62 12.55 30.83
N GLY A 46 23.28 13.81 31.06
CA GLY A 46 23.88 14.68 32.08
C GLY A 46 23.10 14.65 33.39
N LEU A 47 23.55 13.84 34.35
CA LEU A 47 22.96 13.73 35.69
C LEU A 47 23.26 15.00 36.52
N THR A 48 22.25 15.81 36.86
CA THR A 48 22.37 16.87 37.89
C THR A 48 21.51 16.49 39.10
N LEU A 49 22.15 16.09 40.21
CA LEU A 49 21.48 15.79 41.48
C LEU A 49 21.73 16.92 42.49
N ALA A 50 20.65 17.49 43.04
CA ALA A 50 20.71 18.34 44.22
C ALA A 50 20.90 17.46 45.47
N ILE A 51 21.94 17.75 46.26
CA ILE A 51 22.24 17.03 47.50
C ILE A 51 21.63 17.80 48.68
N GLU A 52 20.66 17.19 49.37
CA GLU A 52 20.36 17.52 50.76
C GLU A 52 20.67 16.32 51.66
N GLN A 53 21.53 16.56 52.65
CA GLN A 53 22.04 15.53 53.56
C GLN A 53 21.13 15.40 54.79
N LYS A 54 20.56 14.21 54.99
CA LYS A 54 19.93 13.82 56.27
C LYS A 54 20.68 12.63 56.86
N VAL A 55 21.23 12.80 58.05
CA VAL A 55 22.01 11.78 58.78
C VAL A 55 21.08 10.91 59.61
N PRO A 56 21.19 9.56 59.48
CA PRO A 56 20.99 8.71 60.65
C PRO A 56 22.09 7.66 60.84
N GLN A 57 22.28 7.30 62.10
CA GLN A 57 23.32 6.45 62.65
C GLN A 57 23.15 4.97 62.31
N ASN A 58 24.22 4.34 61.84
CA ASN A 58 24.53 2.93 62.03
C ASN A 58 25.99 2.66 61.60
N ASN A 59 26.74 1.91 62.42
CA ASN A 59 28.19 1.68 62.35
C ASN A 59 28.67 0.76 61.20
N ASP A 60 27.91 0.66 60.11
CA ASP A 60 28.33 -0.09 58.93
C ASP A 60 29.30 0.75 58.07
N SER A 61 30.36 0.13 57.53
CA SER A 61 31.27 0.83 56.61
C SER A 61 30.53 1.29 55.34
N PRO A 62 30.94 2.42 54.71
CA PRO A 62 30.26 2.94 53.51
C PRO A 62 30.12 1.90 52.39
N ALA A 63 31.14 1.05 52.21
CA ALA A 63 31.13 -0.03 51.23
C ALA A 63 30.11 -1.12 51.57
N LEU A 64 29.98 -1.50 52.85
CA LEU A 64 29.02 -2.51 53.29
C LEU A 64 27.57 -2.00 53.20
N ARG A 65 27.35 -0.69 53.46
CA ARG A 65 26.06 -0.04 53.24
C ARG A 65 25.70 -0.01 51.76
N ALA A 66 26.63 0.41 50.90
CA ALA A 66 26.44 0.40 49.45
C ALA A 66 26.15 -1.01 48.92
N ALA A 67 26.85 -2.04 49.42
CA ALA A 67 26.63 -3.43 49.03
C ALA A 67 25.28 -3.98 49.51
N LYS A 68 24.87 -3.71 50.76
CA LYS A 68 23.54 -4.12 51.27
C LYS A 68 22.42 -3.41 50.53
N GLN A 69 22.59 -2.12 50.21
CA GLN A 69 21.60 -1.34 49.50
C GLN A 69 21.53 -1.74 48.01
N ALA A 70 22.65 -2.06 47.38
CA ALA A 70 22.70 -2.65 46.04
C ALA A 70 22.08 -4.05 45.99
N ALA A 71 22.30 -4.90 47.01
CA ALA A 71 21.67 -6.21 47.11
C ALA A 71 20.15 -6.11 47.35
N TRP A 72 19.70 -5.20 48.21
CA TRP A 72 18.28 -4.93 48.42
C TRP A 72 17.60 -4.35 47.17
N LEU A 73 18.25 -3.42 46.46
CA LEU A 73 17.76 -2.91 45.18
C LEU A 73 17.70 -4.04 44.14
N LYS A 74 18.72 -4.90 44.06
CA LYS A 74 18.74 -6.07 43.17
C LYS A 74 17.59 -7.04 43.47
N GLU A 75 17.27 -7.30 44.74
CA GLU A 75 16.14 -8.16 45.15
C GLU A 75 14.78 -7.48 44.94
N LYS A 76 14.69 -6.16 45.15
CA LYS A 76 13.46 -5.36 44.95
C LYS A 76 13.10 -5.23 43.48
N TYR A 77 14.10 -5.03 42.61
CA TYR A 77 13.90 -4.92 41.16
C TYR A 77 13.97 -6.28 40.44
N SER A 78 14.48 -7.35 41.07
CA SER A 78 14.36 -8.71 40.50
C SER A 78 12.94 -9.28 40.65
N ARG A 79 12.17 -8.84 41.65
CA ARG A 79 10.80 -9.32 41.92
C ARG A 79 9.67 -8.42 41.40
N GLN A 80 9.98 -7.26 40.78
CA GLN A 80 8.99 -6.38 40.15
C GLN A 80 8.93 -6.48 38.61
N ASN A 81 9.76 -7.31 37.96
CA ASN A 81 9.67 -7.59 36.52
C ASN A 81 8.68 -8.72 36.18
N SER A 82 7.55 -8.78 36.90
CA SER A 82 6.48 -9.75 36.63
C SER A 82 5.10 -9.09 36.75
N ALA A 83 4.91 -7.92 36.14
CA ALA A 83 3.59 -7.43 35.74
C ALA A 83 3.70 -6.18 34.84
N ALA A 84 3.31 -6.35 33.57
CA ALA A 84 2.61 -5.37 32.74
C ALA A 84 3.33 -4.05 32.38
N PHE A 85 4.30 -4.15 31.46
CA PHE A 85 4.21 -3.43 30.19
C PHE A 85 4.59 -4.45 29.10
N ALA A 86 3.63 -4.78 28.24
CA ALA A 86 3.89 -5.66 27.11
C ALA A 86 4.82 -4.91 26.15
N ASP A 87 6.08 -5.31 26.16
CA ASP A 87 7.07 -4.98 25.13
C ASP A 87 6.52 -5.55 23.81
N ILE A 88 5.88 -4.69 23.01
CA ILE A 88 5.50 -5.03 21.64
C ILE A 88 6.82 -5.30 20.92
N GLY A 89 7.02 -6.53 20.47
CA GLY A 89 8.28 -7.04 19.90
C GLY A 89 8.80 -6.24 18.70
N VAL A 90 9.41 -5.10 18.97
CA VAL A 90 10.09 -4.24 18.01
C VAL A 90 11.58 -4.57 18.07
N GLU A 91 12.00 -5.55 17.29
CA GLU A 91 13.43 -5.82 17.09
C GLU A 91 14.06 -4.68 16.28
N ARG A 92 14.99 -3.94 16.87
CA ARG A 92 15.83 -2.97 16.16
C ARG A 92 16.87 -3.75 15.34
N ARG A 93 16.72 -3.79 14.02
CA ARG A 93 17.69 -4.43 13.12
C ARG A 93 19.03 -3.71 13.20
N SER A 94 20.13 -4.47 13.31
CA SER A 94 21.48 -3.92 13.27
C SER A 94 21.76 -3.31 11.89
N GLY A 95 21.59 -1.99 11.76
CA GLY A 95 21.91 -1.21 10.56
C GLY A 95 20.73 -0.43 9.95
N ASN A 96 19.47 -0.73 10.34
CA ASN A 96 18.28 -0.02 9.86
C ASN A 96 17.51 0.59 11.05
N SER A 97 17.09 1.85 10.93
CA SER A 97 16.50 2.65 12.02
C SER A 97 14.99 2.46 12.21
N TYR A 98 14.29 1.79 11.30
CA TYR A 98 12.84 1.63 11.39
C TYR A 98 12.44 0.57 12.43
N LYS A 99 11.35 0.87 13.14
CA LYS A 99 10.68 -0.07 14.04
C LYS A 99 9.73 -0.94 13.22
N ILE A 100 9.80 -2.25 13.38
CA ILE A 100 8.92 -3.20 12.68
C ILE A 100 8.16 -4.02 13.72
N MET A 101 6.84 -4.03 13.61
CA MET A 101 5.95 -4.92 14.33
C MET A 101 5.74 -6.18 13.51
N ASN A 102 6.54 -7.21 13.80
CA ASN A 102 6.50 -8.48 13.08
C ASN A 102 5.18 -9.21 13.33
N ALA A 103 4.59 -9.75 12.28
CA ALA A 103 3.45 -10.65 12.34
C ALA A 103 3.83 -12.02 12.88
N ASN A 104 2.87 -12.65 13.55
CA ASN A 104 2.94 -14.04 13.93
C ASN A 104 3.09 -14.90 12.68
N LYS A 105 3.95 -15.92 12.77
CA LYS A 105 4.13 -16.89 11.69
C LYS A 105 2.79 -17.63 11.44
N PRO A 106 2.23 -17.55 10.22
CA PRO A 106 1.02 -18.30 9.89
C PRO A 106 1.23 -19.81 10.00
N SER A 107 0.19 -20.51 10.44
CA SER A 107 0.14 -21.99 10.47
C SER A 107 -0.31 -22.58 9.14
N GLN A 108 -0.98 -21.79 8.30
CA GLN A 108 -1.53 -22.21 7.03
C GLN A 108 -0.45 -22.33 5.95
N THR A 109 -0.60 -23.29 5.03
CA THR A 109 0.24 -23.38 3.83
C THR A 109 -0.03 -22.20 2.89
N MET A 110 0.99 -21.80 2.12
CA MET A 110 0.89 -20.67 1.18
C MET A 110 0.45 -19.36 1.86
N ALA A 111 0.80 -19.19 3.14
CA ALA A 111 0.54 -17.99 3.91
C ALA A 111 1.83 -17.34 4.42
N ALA A 112 1.83 -16.01 4.49
CA ALA A 112 2.88 -15.20 5.09
C ALA A 112 2.28 -14.17 6.05
N GLY A 113 3.01 -13.87 7.12
CA GLY A 113 2.63 -12.80 8.04
C GLY A 113 2.77 -11.45 7.35
N ILE A 114 1.85 -10.52 7.63
CA ILE A 114 1.92 -9.14 7.16
C ILE A 114 2.47 -8.28 8.31
N ASP A 115 3.75 -7.93 8.19
CA ASP A 115 4.45 -7.03 9.10
C ASP A 115 3.97 -5.58 8.90
N GLN A 116 4.19 -4.71 9.90
CA GLN A 116 3.87 -3.29 9.79
C GLN A 116 4.88 -2.41 10.54
N ASP A 117 4.82 -1.10 10.35
CA ASP A 117 5.69 -0.13 11.03
C ASP A 117 5.28 0.20 12.48
N GLY A 118 4.20 -0.39 12.96
CA GLY A 118 3.66 -0.18 14.32
C GLY A 118 2.84 1.10 14.47
N THR A 119 2.52 1.78 13.37
CA THR A 119 1.71 3.01 13.34
C THR A 119 0.51 2.91 12.41
N ASP A 120 0.17 1.71 11.93
CA ASP A 120 -0.86 1.47 10.91
C ASP A 120 -0.64 2.25 9.60
N TYR A 121 0.62 2.61 9.27
CA TYR A 121 0.90 3.45 8.11
C TYR A 121 1.39 2.67 6.89
N SER A 122 2.06 1.53 7.09
CA SER A 122 2.48 0.66 5.99
C SER A 122 2.48 -0.81 6.41
N TYR A 123 2.02 -1.67 5.49
CA TYR A 123 1.89 -3.13 5.67
C TYR A 123 2.69 -3.88 4.60
N PHE A 124 3.61 -4.72 5.03
CA PHE A 124 4.59 -5.33 4.14
C PHE A 124 4.85 -6.78 4.51
N VAL A 125 5.34 -7.55 3.54
CA VAL A 125 5.68 -8.96 3.71
C VAL A 125 7.18 -9.17 3.66
N LYS A 126 7.64 -10.17 4.42
CA LYS A 126 9.02 -10.64 4.39
C LYS A 126 9.19 -11.65 3.26
N ALA A 127 9.86 -11.23 2.19
CA ALA A 127 10.22 -12.07 1.06
C ALA A 127 11.71 -12.44 1.11
N GLN A 128 12.10 -13.48 0.38
CA GLN A 128 13.49 -13.88 0.17
C GLN A 128 13.81 -13.81 -1.31
N LEU A 129 14.92 -13.14 -1.66
CA LEU A 129 15.38 -12.97 -3.03
C LEU A 129 16.70 -13.71 -3.27
N GLY A 130 16.85 -14.27 -4.47
CA GLY A 130 18.09 -14.85 -4.95
C GLY A 130 18.46 -16.22 -4.39
N SER A 131 19.52 -16.82 -4.94
CA SER A 131 20.01 -18.14 -4.52
C SER A 131 20.48 -18.18 -3.06
N LYS A 132 20.89 -17.05 -2.50
CA LYS A 132 21.33 -16.92 -1.09
C LYS A 132 20.20 -16.54 -0.14
N SER A 133 18.95 -16.47 -0.63
CA SER A 133 17.75 -16.21 0.16
C SER A 133 17.83 -14.91 0.98
N LYS A 134 18.28 -13.82 0.34
CA LYS A 134 18.37 -12.50 0.95
C LYS A 134 16.99 -12.03 1.40
N GLN A 135 16.83 -11.80 2.70
CA GLN A 135 15.57 -11.32 3.24
C GLN A 135 15.36 -9.83 2.97
N VAL A 136 14.17 -9.48 2.47
CA VAL A 136 13.72 -8.12 2.20
C VAL A 136 12.27 -7.93 2.63
N TYR A 137 11.87 -6.70 2.90
CA TYR A 137 10.49 -6.31 3.15
C TYR A 137 9.90 -5.65 1.91
N LEU A 138 8.78 -6.17 1.43
CA LEU A 138 8.08 -5.61 0.28
C LEU A 138 6.69 -5.14 0.70
N LEU A 139 6.36 -3.88 0.42
CA LEU A 139 5.00 -3.36 0.56
C LEU A 139 4.06 -4.22 -0.27
N LEU A 140 2.94 -4.65 0.32
CA LEU A 140 1.88 -5.31 -0.43
C LEU A 140 1.03 -4.23 -1.09
N ASP A 141 1.09 -4.10 -2.41
CA ASP A 141 0.44 -2.99 -3.11
C ASP A 141 -0.50 -3.51 -4.20
N THR A 142 -1.80 -3.54 -3.91
CA THR A 142 -2.83 -3.91 -4.89
C THR A 142 -3.13 -2.80 -5.91
N GLY A 143 -2.64 -1.58 -5.71
CA GLY A 143 -2.63 -0.52 -6.71
C GLY A 143 -1.51 -0.65 -7.76
N ALA A 144 -0.38 -1.24 -7.40
CA ALA A 144 0.78 -1.40 -8.26
C ALA A 144 0.76 -2.68 -9.11
N GLY A 145 1.16 -2.56 -10.39
CA GLY A 145 1.37 -3.70 -11.28
C GLY A 145 2.78 -4.25 -11.18
N SER A 146 3.75 -3.35 -11.12
CA SER A 146 5.17 -3.69 -11.07
C SER A 146 5.68 -3.89 -9.65
N SER A 147 6.64 -4.81 -9.50
CA SER A 147 7.42 -4.99 -8.27
C SER A 147 8.84 -4.45 -8.45
N TRP A 148 9.41 -3.91 -7.37
CA TRP A 148 10.80 -3.44 -7.35
C TRP A 148 11.41 -3.49 -5.95
N ILE A 149 12.74 -3.44 -5.88
CA ILE A 149 13.54 -3.41 -4.64
C ILE A 149 14.69 -2.40 -4.78
N MET A 150 15.11 -1.80 -3.67
CA MET A 150 16.31 -0.95 -3.64
C MET A 150 17.57 -1.74 -4.03
N GLY A 151 18.30 -1.23 -5.02
CA GLY A 151 19.50 -1.88 -5.54
C GLY A 151 20.75 -1.59 -4.70
N SER A 152 21.65 -2.56 -4.59
CA SER A 152 22.90 -2.43 -3.81
C SER A 152 23.88 -1.41 -4.37
N ALA A 153 23.72 -0.99 -5.63
CA ALA A 153 24.51 0.06 -6.27
C ALA A 153 23.92 1.47 -6.08
N CYS A 154 22.70 1.58 -5.55
CA CYS A 154 22.05 2.86 -5.31
C CYS A 154 22.63 3.53 -4.05
N THR A 155 23.02 4.80 -4.19
CA THR A 155 23.62 5.59 -3.09
C THR A 155 22.68 6.64 -2.52
N ASP A 156 21.44 6.71 -3.02
CA ASP A 156 20.43 7.64 -2.50
C ASP A 156 20.09 7.31 -1.04
N LYS A 157 19.57 8.30 -0.32
CA LYS A 157 19.21 8.19 1.09
C LYS A 157 18.30 6.98 1.42
N PRO A 158 17.21 6.70 0.68
CA PRO A 158 16.44 5.49 0.92
C PRO A 158 17.30 4.22 0.77
N CYS A 159 18.12 4.11 -0.28
CA CYS A 159 18.95 2.93 -0.54
C CYS A 159 20.01 2.66 0.54
N THR A 160 20.53 3.72 1.17
CA THR A 160 21.53 3.61 2.25
C THR A 160 20.91 3.33 3.62
N THR A 161 19.59 3.48 3.77
CA THR A 161 18.86 3.26 5.04
C THR A 161 18.02 1.99 5.05
N HIS A 162 17.76 1.39 3.89
CA HIS A 162 17.00 0.14 3.74
C HIS A 162 17.91 -1.04 3.41
N ASN A 163 17.33 -2.25 3.46
CA ASN A 163 18.03 -3.41 2.92
C ASN A 163 18.03 -3.29 1.39
N THR A 164 19.14 -3.68 0.79
CA THR A 164 19.29 -3.69 -0.67
C THR A 164 19.52 -5.11 -1.17
N PHE A 165 19.27 -5.29 -2.47
CA PHE A 165 19.57 -6.51 -3.20
C PHE A 165 20.50 -6.19 -4.38
N GLY A 166 21.32 -7.16 -4.79
CA GLY A 166 22.15 -7.00 -5.98
C GLY A 166 22.94 -8.26 -6.34
N PRO A 167 23.85 -8.17 -7.31
CA PRO A 167 24.58 -9.33 -7.84
C PRO A 167 25.38 -10.11 -6.79
N SER A 168 25.86 -9.46 -5.72
CA SER A 168 26.59 -10.15 -4.64
C SER A 168 25.69 -11.03 -3.78
N ASP A 169 24.39 -10.74 -3.71
CA ASP A 169 23.42 -11.44 -2.89
C ASP A 169 22.85 -12.69 -3.58
N SER A 170 23.22 -12.98 -4.84
CA SER A 170 22.68 -14.14 -5.56
C SER A 170 23.57 -14.60 -6.71
N ASP A 171 23.79 -15.90 -6.77
CA ASP A 171 24.49 -16.56 -7.88
C ASP A 171 23.57 -16.85 -9.06
N THR A 172 22.25 -16.64 -8.90
CA THR A 172 21.25 -16.79 -9.97
C THR A 172 20.69 -15.45 -10.46
N PHE A 173 21.37 -14.36 -10.12
CA PHE A 173 21.04 -13.00 -10.56
C PHE A 173 21.25 -12.84 -12.06
N VAL A 174 20.25 -12.31 -12.76
CA VAL A 174 20.33 -11.97 -14.18
C VAL A 174 19.87 -10.54 -14.37
N ASP A 175 20.76 -9.67 -14.86
CA ASP A 175 20.36 -8.32 -15.32
C ASP A 175 19.80 -8.42 -16.73
N ASN A 176 18.54 -8.02 -16.91
CA ASN A 176 17.85 -8.10 -18.20
C ASN A 176 18.22 -6.93 -19.14
N GLN A 177 19.03 -5.96 -18.68
CA GLN A 177 19.46 -4.77 -19.43
C GLN A 177 18.29 -3.91 -19.96
N LYS A 178 17.11 -4.05 -19.35
CA LYS A 178 15.91 -3.27 -19.67
C LYS A 178 15.67 -2.26 -18.56
N SER A 179 15.68 -0.97 -18.87
CA SER A 179 15.41 0.07 -17.88
C SER A 179 13.94 0.09 -17.48
N PHE A 180 13.67 0.48 -16.24
CA PHE A 180 12.33 0.80 -15.76
C PHE A 180 12.34 2.16 -15.05
N SER A 181 11.19 2.83 -15.07
CA SER A 181 10.93 4.02 -14.28
C SER A 181 9.47 4.00 -13.85
N ILE A 182 9.23 4.28 -12.58
CA ILE A 182 7.88 4.34 -12.00
C ILE A 182 7.77 5.60 -11.15
N SER A 183 6.64 6.29 -11.31
CA SER A 183 6.29 7.49 -10.55
C SER A 183 5.12 7.18 -9.63
N TYR A 184 5.37 7.28 -8.33
CA TYR A 184 4.40 7.13 -7.25
C TYR A 184 4.12 8.51 -6.65
N GLY A 185 3.28 9.29 -7.33
CA GLY A 185 2.78 10.58 -6.85
C GLY A 185 3.90 11.60 -6.73
N THR A 186 4.43 11.80 -5.52
CA THR A 186 5.64 12.61 -5.29
C THR A 186 6.93 11.81 -5.40
N GLY A 187 6.86 10.50 -5.17
CA GLY A 187 8.01 9.60 -5.20
C GLY A 187 8.34 9.09 -6.60
N THR A 188 9.61 8.82 -6.85
CA THR A 188 10.08 8.22 -8.11
C THR A 188 11.12 7.14 -7.86
N VAL A 189 11.11 6.13 -8.72
CA VAL A 189 12.12 5.07 -8.76
C VAL A 189 12.56 4.84 -10.20
N GLU A 190 13.87 4.67 -10.40
CA GLU A 190 14.48 4.36 -11.69
C GLU A 190 15.49 3.23 -11.51
N GLY A 191 15.65 2.39 -12.54
CA GLY A 191 16.66 1.35 -12.52
C GLY A 191 16.56 0.40 -13.71
N ASN A 192 16.97 -0.86 -13.49
CA ASN A 192 16.90 -1.93 -14.50
C ASN A 192 16.05 -3.09 -14.00
N LEU A 193 15.36 -3.78 -14.91
CA LEU A 193 14.72 -5.04 -14.62
C LEU A 193 15.78 -6.14 -14.46
N VAL A 194 15.61 -6.95 -13.43
CA VAL A 194 16.45 -8.10 -13.14
C VAL A 194 15.57 -9.32 -12.93
N SER A 195 16.08 -10.49 -13.28
CA SER A 195 15.41 -11.78 -13.05
C SER A 195 16.15 -12.55 -11.97
N ASP A 196 15.44 -13.00 -10.95
CA ASP A 196 15.97 -13.93 -9.97
C ASP A 196 14.86 -14.77 -9.32
N THR A 197 15.20 -15.57 -8.32
CA THR A 197 14.23 -16.33 -7.54
C THR A 197 13.62 -15.43 -6.47
N ILE A 198 12.28 -15.38 -6.40
CA ILE A 198 11.54 -14.84 -5.26
C ILE A 198 10.93 -16.00 -4.47
N SER A 199 11.01 -15.93 -3.16
CA SER A 199 10.35 -16.85 -2.24
C SER A 199 9.50 -16.10 -1.21
N LEU A 200 8.20 -16.37 -1.19
CA LEU A 200 7.22 -15.76 -0.30
C LEU A 200 6.17 -16.81 0.09
N ALA A 201 5.74 -16.83 1.35
CA ALA A 201 4.68 -17.73 1.82
C ALA A 201 4.95 -19.24 1.56
N GLY A 202 6.22 -19.65 1.46
CA GLY A 202 6.59 -21.02 1.10
C GLY A 202 6.49 -21.35 -0.39
N ILE A 203 6.18 -20.37 -1.24
CA ILE A 203 6.17 -20.47 -2.69
C ILE A 203 7.48 -19.88 -3.23
N SER A 204 8.14 -20.60 -4.14
CA SER A 204 9.35 -20.12 -4.84
C SER A 204 9.18 -20.21 -6.35
N MET A 205 9.56 -19.14 -7.05
CA MET A 205 9.53 -19.05 -8.52
C MET A 205 10.59 -18.09 -9.05
N LYS A 206 10.92 -18.23 -10.34
CA LYS A 206 11.65 -17.19 -11.07
C LYS A 206 10.72 -16.02 -11.33
N TYR A 207 11.23 -14.82 -11.17
CA TYR A 207 10.46 -13.59 -11.22
C TYR A 207 11.34 -12.42 -11.64
N SER A 208 10.84 -11.61 -12.58
CA SER A 208 11.49 -10.37 -13.01
C SER A 208 10.92 -9.18 -12.25
N PHE A 209 11.78 -8.39 -11.61
CA PHE A 209 11.42 -7.22 -10.83
C PHE A 209 12.40 -6.06 -11.08
N GLY A 210 12.00 -4.84 -10.74
CA GLY A 210 12.86 -3.67 -10.85
C GLY A 210 13.94 -3.64 -9.77
N LEU A 211 15.18 -3.40 -10.17
CA LEU A 211 16.30 -3.11 -9.28
C LEU A 211 16.61 -1.62 -9.34
N ALA A 212 16.21 -0.87 -8.30
CA ALA A 212 16.35 0.58 -8.29
C ALA A 212 17.82 1.01 -8.20
N SER A 213 18.25 1.85 -9.14
CA SER A 213 19.52 2.58 -9.08
C SER A 213 19.34 4.00 -8.57
N LYS A 214 18.11 4.53 -8.62
CA LYS A 214 17.70 5.78 -7.96
C LYS A 214 16.35 5.61 -7.26
N ALA A 215 16.20 6.27 -6.13
CA ALA A 215 14.94 6.34 -5.41
C ALA A 215 14.83 7.68 -4.66
N SER A 216 13.68 8.34 -4.76
CA SER A 216 13.48 9.63 -4.12
C SER A 216 13.40 9.55 -2.59
N ASP A 217 13.75 10.64 -1.91
CA ASP A 217 13.79 10.73 -0.44
C ASP A 217 12.44 10.43 0.23
N ASP A 218 11.35 10.58 -0.51
CA ASP A 218 9.99 10.14 -0.20
C ASP A 218 9.91 8.75 0.44
N PHE A 219 10.75 7.81 0.00
CA PHE A 219 10.77 6.43 0.52
C PHE A 219 11.44 6.30 1.90
N THR A 220 12.11 7.33 2.40
CA THR A 220 12.80 7.31 3.72
C THR A 220 11.83 7.33 4.91
N GLN A 221 10.53 7.48 4.68
CA GLN A 221 9.54 7.46 5.76
C GLN A 221 8.90 6.09 5.98
N PHE A 222 9.16 5.14 5.10
CA PHE A 222 8.59 3.80 5.16
C PHE A 222 9.62 2.81 5.68
N ALA A 223 9.14 1.68 6.22
CA ALA A 223 10.01 0.62 6.74
C ALA A 223 10.28 -0.50 5.73
N PHE A 224 9.61 -0.48 4.57
CA PHE A 224 9.77 -1.49 3.53
C PHE A 224 10.95 -1.17 2.62
N ASP A 225 11.59 -2.20 2.08
CA ASP A 225 12.75 -2.07 1.20
C ASP A 225 12.37 -1.91 -0.28
N GLY A 226 11.13 -2.27 -0.64
CA GLY A 226 10.59 -2.19 -1.99
C GLY A 226 9.08 -2.44 -2.04
N ILE A 227 8.53 -2.63 -3.24
CA ILE A 227 7.10 -2.86 -3.48
C ILE A 227 6.90 -4.20 -4.18
N LEU A 228 5.92 -4.98 -3.72
CA LEU A 228 5.37 -6.15 -4.40
C LEU A 228 4.05 -5.75 -5.05
N GLY A 229 4.03 -5.65 -6.38
CA GLY A 229 2.85 -5.32 -7.17
C GLY A 229 1.84 -6.48 -7.18
N MET A 230 0.61 -6.18 -6.75
CA MET A 230 -0.49 -7.13 -6.56
C MET A 230 -1.74 -6.77 -7.40
N SER A 231 -1.63 -5.83 -8.34
CA SER A 231 -2.67 -5.50 -9.32
C SER A 231 -2.76 -6.54 -10.45
N MET A 232 -3.84 -6.52 -11.24
CA MET A 232 -3.98 -7.32 -12.47
C MET A 232 -3.58 -6.54 -13.73
N ASN A 233 -3.24 -5.27 -13.59
CA ASN A 233 -2.89 -4.40 -14.70
C ASN A 233 -1.57 -4.80 -15.38
N GLN A 234 -1.31 -4.20 -16.54
CA GLN A 234 -0.01 -4.36 -17.19
C GLN A 234 1.08 -3.76 -16.32
N ALA A 235 2.20 -4.47 -16.22
CA ALA A 235 3.35 -4.11 -15.41
C ALA A 235 4.58 -3.96 -16.32
N THR A 236 5.49 -3.05 -15.96
CA THR A 236 6.83 -2.96 -16.54
C THR A 236 7.68 -4.18 -16.14
N SER A 237 7.51 -4.67 -14.91
CA SER A 237 8.09 -5.95 -14.45
C SER A 237 7.18 -7.14 -14.77
N ASP A 238 7.58 -8.36 -14.37
CA ASP A 238 6.62 -9.48 -14.39
C ASP A 238 5.47 -9.16 -13.43
N ASN A 239 4.23 -9.46 -13.83
CA ASN A 239 3.09 -9.37 -12.92
C ASN A 239 3.11 -10.59 -11.97
N PHE A 240 3.07 -10.34 -10.66
CA PHE A 240 3.26 -11.40 -9.65
C PHE A 240 2.14 -12.46 -9.70
N LEU A 241 0.88 -12.04 -9.86
CA LEU A 241 -0.27 -12.94 -9.92
C LEU A 241 -0.28 -13.81 -11.19
N ASN A 242 0.18 -13.27 -12.31
CA ASN A 242 0.39 -14.06 -13.53
C ASN A 242 1.52 -15.07 -13.35
N SER A 243 2.64 -14.64 -12.77
CA SER A 243 3.81 -15.51 -12.52
C SER A 243 3.45 -16.71 -11.63
N LEU A 244 2.61 -16.52 -10.62
CA LEU A 244 2.10 -17.60 -9.77
C LEU A 244 1.25 -18.60 -10.57
N ALA A 245 0.35 -18.11 -11.42
CA ALA A 245 -0.54 -18.95 -12.21
C ALA A 245 0.20 -19.68 -13.34
N ASP A 246 1.02 -18.98 -14.11
CA ASP A 246 1.80 -19.52 -15.23
C ASP A 246 2.82 -20.55 -14.74
N GLY A 247 3.41 -20.30 -13.58
CA GLY A 247 4.29 -21.23 -12.87
C GLY A 247 3.57 -22.39 -12.18
N LYS A 248 2.23 -22.47 -12.28
CA LYS A 248 1.36 -23.46 -11.61
C LYS A 248 1.66 -23.59 -10.11
N LYS A 249 1.89 -22.46 -9.45
CA LYS A 249 2.23 -22.38 -8.02
C LYS A 249 1.01 -22.38 -7.12
N ILE A 250 -0.15 -22.04 -7.69
CA ILE A 250 -1.45 -21.99 -7.02
C ILE A 250 -2.51 -22.60 -7.92
N ASP A 251 -3.51 -23.25 -7.31
CA ASP A 251 -4.62 -23.87 -8.05
C ASP A 251 -5.66 -22.86 -8.51
N LYS A 252 -5.83 -21.78 -7.74
CA LYS A 252 -6.74 -20.66 -8.03
C LYS A 252 -5.96 -19.36 -7.89
N ASN A 253 -6.13 -18.44 -8.83
CA ASN A 253 -5.49 -17.13 -8.80
C ASN A 253 -6.25 -16.18 -7.87
N ILE A 254 -6.27 -16.54 -6.59
CA ILE A 254 -6.90 -15.76 -5.53
C ILE A 254 -5.92 -15.56 -4.39
N PHE A 255 -6.06 -14.44 -3.68
CA PHE A 255 -5.37 -14.23 -2.42
C PHE A 255 -6.29 -13.54 -1.41
N GLY A 256 -6.12 -13.90 -0.15
CA GLY A 256 -6.85 -13.32 0.98
C GLY A 256 -5.92 -12.53 1.88
N ILE A 257 -6.41 -11.41 2.40
CA ILE A 257 -5.66 -10.49 3.25
C ILE A 257 -6.46 -10.20 4.53
N ALA A 258 -5.77 -10.29 5.66
CA ALA A 258 -6.19 -9.78 6.95
C ALA A 258 -5.10 -8.83 7.46
N LEU A 259 -5.44 -7.56 7.67
CA LEU A 259 -4.54 -6.59 8.32
C LEU A 259 -4.80 -6.54 9.82
N ASN A 260 -3.76 -6.31 10.63
CA ASN A 260 -3.92 -6.09 12.06
C ASN A 260 -3.65 -4.64 12.42
N ARG A 261 -4.43 -4.07 13.34
CA ARG A 261 -4.11 -2.78 13.94
C ARG A 261 -2.92 -2.91 14.88
N ALA A 262 -2.02 -1.94 14.87
CA ALA A 262 -0.93 -1.77 15.82
C ALA A 262 -1.43 -1.74 17.27
N SER A 263 -2.63 -1.18 17.48
CA SER A 263 -3.26 -1.06 18.81
C SER A 263 -3.92 -2.34 19.32
N ASP A 264 -4.10 -3.37 18.47
CA ASP A 264 -4.73 -4.64 18.85
C ASP A 264 -3.71 -5.64 19.44
N GLY A 265 -2.45 -5.23 19.63
CA GLY A 265 -1.42 -5.98 20.33
C GLY A 265 -0.58 -6.86 19.40
N SER A 266 -0.61 -8.18 19.59
CA SER A 266 0.19 -9.12 18.78
C SER A 266 -0.25 -9.09 17.32
N ASN A 267 0.66 -8.74 16.40
CA ASN A 267 0.36 -8.65 14.98
C ASN A 267 -0.03 -10.04 14.42
N ASN A 268 -1.30 -10.21 14.03
CA ASN A 268 -1.84 -11.45 13.45
C ASN A 268 -2.17 -11.28 11.96
N GLY A 269 -1.66 -10.22 11.32
CA GLY A 269 -1.85 -9.94 9.91
C GLY A 269 -1.33 -11.07 9.04
N GLU A 270 -2.03 -11.38 7.95
CA GLU A 270 -1.72 -12.52 7.09
C GLU A 270 -2.18 -12.28 5.65
N ILE A 271 -1.33 -12.68 4.71
CA ILE A 271 -1.70 -12.92 3.32
C ILE A 271 -1.68 -14.42 3.06
N LYS A 272 -2.68 -14.93 2.33
CA LYS A 272 -2.74 -16.33 1.90
C LYS A 272 -3.03 -16.43 0.40
N PHE A 273 -2.25 -17.22 -0.32
CA PHE A 273 -2.40 -17.44 -1.76
C PHE A 273 -3.15 -18.75 -2.05
N GLY A 274 -3.90 -18.78 -3.16
CA GLY A 274 -4.60 -19.97 -3.65
C GLY A 274 -5.89 -20.34 -2.91
N ALA A 275 -6.10 -19.80 -1.71
CA ALA A 275 -7.26 -20.10 -0.88
C ALA A 275 -7.54 -18.98 0.13
N VAL A 276 -8.75 -18.98 0.67
CA VAL A 276 -9.11 -18.14 1.81
C VAL A 276 -8.66 -18.77 3.14
N ASN A 277 -8.51 -17.97 4.19
CA ASN A 277 -8.32 -18.44 5.56
C ASN A 277 -9.55 -18.14 6.43
N SER A 278 -10.35 -19.17 6.73
CA SER A 278 -11.54 -19.07 7.58
C SER A 278 -11.25 -18.65 9.02
N ASP A 279 -10.02 -18.77 9.49
CA ASP A 279 -9.63 -18.35 10.84
C ASP A 279 -9.56 -16.82 10.96
N LYS A 280 -9.49 -16.10 9.83
CA LYS A 280 -9.30 -14.65 9.77
C LYS A 280 -10.58 -13.84 9.60
N TYR A 281 -11.73 -14.49 9.43
CA TYR A 281 -13.00 -13.81 9.26
C TYR A 281 -14.15 -14.52 9.97
N THR A 282 -15.29 -13.83 10.01
CA THR A 282 -16.56 -14.34 10.52
C THR A 282 -17.69 -14.02 9.54
N GLY A 283 -18.73 -14.85 9.54
CA GLY A 283 -19.81 -14.76 8.56
C GLY A 283 -19.37 -15.24 7.17
N ASP A 284 -20.19 -14.91 6.18
CA ASP A 284 -19.95 -15.29 4.79
C ASP A 284 -19.16 -14.20 4.04
N ILE A 285 -18.41 -14.62 3.02
CA ILE A 285 -17.74 -13.70 2.12
C ILE A 285 -18.74 -13.28 1.04
N SER A 286 -19.07 -12.00 0.98
CA SER A 286 -19.87 -11.44 -0.12
C SER A 286 -18.96 -10.82 -1.17
N TYR A 287 -19.23 -11.11 -2.43
CA TYR A 287 -18.41 -10.72 -3.57
C TYR A 287 -19.06 -9.63 -4.42
N THR A 288 -18.24 -8.67 -4.84
CA THR A 288 -18.59 -7.64 -5.81
C THR A 288 -17.70 -7.76 -7.04
N SER A 289 -18.29 -7.78 -8.24
CA SER A 289 -17.55 -7.87 -9.49
C SER A 289 -16.68 -6.63 -9.71
N VAL A 290 -15.43 -6.86 -10.15
CA VAL A 290 -14.51 -5.79 -10.54
C VAL A 290 -15.05 -5.10 -11.79
N ALA A 291 -15.09 -3.77 -11.75
CA ALA A 291 -15.56 -2.94 -12.84
C ALA A 291 -14.42 -2.43 -13.76
N SER A 292 -13.16 -2.48 -13.31
CA SER A 292 -12.02 -2.08 -14.13
C SER A 292 -11.87 -2.96 -15.38
N LYS A 293 -11.55 -2.33 -16.51
CA LYS A 293 -11.18 -3.00 -17.76
C LYS A 293 -9.67 -3.10 -17.97
N VAL A 294 -8.89 -2.38 -17.17
CA VAL A 294 -7.44 -2.28 -17.30
C VAL A 294 -6.68 -2.99 -16.19
N GLY A 295 -7.40 -3.71 -15.33
CA GLY A 295 -6.82 -4.64 -14.33
C GLY A 295 -6.74 -4.10 -12.91
N ASP A 296 -7.28 -2.91 -12.62
CA ASP A 296 -7.32 -2.41 -11.24
C ASP A 296 -8.39 -3.14 -10.41
N TRP A 297 -8.12 -3.26 -9.11
CA TRP A 297 -9.08 -3.75 -8.12
C TRP A 297 -10.12 -2.69 -7.77
N SER A 298 -11.04 -2.41 -8.69
CA SER A 298 -12.12 -1.43 -8.48
C SER A 298 -13.50 -2.05 -8.54
N ILE A 299 -14.34 -1.69 -7.58
CA ILE A 299 -15.71 -2.20 -7.40
C ILE A 299 -16.70 -1.04 -7.21
N GLN A 300 -17.98 -1.26 -7.47
CA GLN A 300 -19.01 -0.24 -7.23
C GLN A 300 -19.32 -0.14 -5.74
N ILE A 301 -19.28 1.07 -5.19
CA ILE A 301 -19.77 1.35 -3.84
C ILE A 301 -21.23 1.82 -3.90
N ASP A 302 -22.08 1.27 -3.04
CA ASP A 302 -23.51 1.59 -3.01
C ASP A 302 -23.77 2.86 -2.19
N ASP A 303 -23.12 2.98 -1.02
CA ASP A 303 -23.18 4.17 -0.17
C ASP A 303 -22.16 4.12 0.97
N MET A 304 -22.01 5.24 1.67
CA MET A 304 -21.47 5.27 3.03
C MET A 304 -22.50 5.85 4.01
N ALA A 305 -22.40 5.49 5.28
CA ALA A 305 -23.30 5.94 6.32
C ALA A 305 -22.59 6.20 7.65
N TYR A 306 -23.16 7.10 8.45
CA TYR A 306 -22.77 7.34 9.85
C TYR A 306 -23.98 7.10 10.76
N ASP A 307 -23.83 6.20 11.74
CA ASP A 307 -24.93 5.80 12.66
C ASP A 307 -26.25 5.48 11.93
N ARG A 308 -26.15 4.69 10.85
CA ARG A 308 -27.26 4.29 9.94
C ARG A 308 -27.87 5.40 9.09
N LYS A 309 -27.39 6.64 9.21
CA LYS A 309 -27.77 7.73 8.30
C LYS A 309 -26.92 7.64 7.04
N LYS A 310 -27.55 7.40 5.90
CA LYS A 310 -26.93 7.35 4.58
C LYS A 310 -26.42 8.73 4.14
N ALA A 311 -25.24 8.78 3.55
CA ALA A 311 -24.59 10.01 3.09
C ALA A 311 -24.92 10.34 1.62
N GLY A 312 -25.31 9.35 0.82
CA GLY A 312 -25.52 9.54 -0.62
C GLY A 312 -24.20 9.72 -1.37
N THR A 313 -23.22 8.87 -1.05
CA THR A 313 -21.83 8.93 -1.53
C THR A 313 -21.44 7.77 -2.45
N GLY A 314 -22.38 6.89 -2.78
CA GLY A 314 -22.17 5.79 -3.72
C GLY A 314 -22.55 6.11 -5.17
N GLY A 315 -22.67 5.06 -5.98
CA GLY A 315 -22.87 5.18 -7.43
C GLY A 315 -21.59 5.52 -8.21
N VAL A 316 -20.45 5.41 -7.55
CA VAL A 316 -19.11 5.62 -8.11
C VAL A 316 -18.23 4.40 -7.81
N LEU A 317 -17.08 4.33 -8.47
CA LEU A 317 -16.10 3.29 -8.21
C LEU A 317 -15.36 3.53 -6.90
N ALA A 318 -14.98 2.44 -6.25
CA ALA A 318 -14.04 2.38 -5.15
C ALA A 318 -12.89 1.44 -5.53
N TYR A 319 -11.67 1.98 -5.56
CA TYR A 319 -10.45 1.21 -5.73
C TYR A 319 -10.00 0.68 -4.37
N VAL A 320 -9.66 -0.60 -4.30
CA VAL A 320 -9.28 -1.28 -3.07
C VAL A 320 -7.77 -1.48 -3.07
N ASP A 321 -7.07 -0.75 -2.21
CA ASP A 321 -5.63 -0.57 -2.33
C ASP A 321 -4.88 -0.79 -1.00
N THR A 322 -4.18 -1.90 -0.87
CA THR A 322 -3.33 -2.22 0.29
C THR A 322 -2.02 -1.41 0.33
N GLY A 323 -1.65 -0.73 -0.77
CA GLY A 323 -0.51 0.17 -0.79
C GLY A 323 -0.78 1.48 -0.04
N THR A 324 -2.06 1.85 0.10
CA THR A 324 -2.52 3.14 0.62
C THR A 324 -3.04 3.03 2.06
N SER A 325 -2.63 3.94 2.96
CA SER A 325 -3.03 3.89 4.37
C SER A 325 -4.45 4.45 4.65
N PHE A 326 -4.85 5.53 3.97
CA PHE A 326 -6.07 6.29 4.25
C PHE A 326 -7.18 6.07 3.22
N VAL A 327 -8.36 6.62 3.49
CA VAL A 327 -9.44 6.70 2.49
C VAL A 327 -9.37 8.06 1.79
N PHE A 328 -9.44 8.03 0.46
CA PHE A 328 -9.46 9.22 -0.38
C PHE A 328 -10.68 9.21 -1.30
N GLY A 329 -11.23 10.37 -1.63
CA GLY A 329 -12.30 10.48 -2.61
C GLY A 329 -12.62 11.91 -3.02
N PRO A 330 -13.60 12.10 -3.92
CA PRO A 330 -14.01 13.41 -4.38
C PRO A 330 -14.42 14.32 -3.22
N ALA A 331 -13.93 15.56 -3.24
CA ALA A 331 -14.13 16.51 -2.15
C ALA A 331 -15.62 16.76 -1.84
N ASP A 332 -16.50 16.71 -2.85
CA ASP A 332 -17.95 16.85 -2.67
C ASP A 332 -18.57 15.65 -1.96
N LEU A 333 -18.13 14.43 -2.27
CA LEU A 333 -18.61 13.21 -1.60
C LEU A 333 -18.08 13.12 -0.17
N VAL A 334 -16.82 13.50 0.07
CA VAL A 334 -16.25 13.60 1.42
C VAL A 334 -17.01 14.65 2.25
N LYS A 335 -17.35 15.80 1.67
CA LYS A 335 -18.23 16.81 2.31
C LYS A 335 -19.59 16.23 2.67
N LYS A 336 -20.24 15.47 1.77
CA LYS A 336 -21.55 14.83 2.03
C LYS A 336 -21.47 13.85 3.19
N LEU A 337 -20.42 13.03 3.25
CA LEU A 337 -20.19 12.12 4.37
C LEU A 337 -20.02 12.88 5.70
N HIS A 338 -19.19 13.92 5.72
CA HIS A 338 -18.95 14.65 6.96
C HIS A 338 -20.16 15.49 7.40
N ALA A 339 -20.99 15.96 6.46
CA ALA A 339 -22.22 16.70 6.77
C ALA A 339 -23.23 15.89 7.61
N ILE A 340 -23.12 14.56 7.63
CA ILE A 340 -23.97 13.70 8.47
C ILE A 340 -23.32 13.32 9.81
N ILE A 341 -22.06 13.70 10.05
CA ILE A 341 -21.31 13.46 11.29
C ILE A 341 -21.44 14.69 12.19
N PRO A 342 -22.15 14.60 13.34
CA PRO A 342 -22.29 15.73 14.25
C PRO A 342 -20.94 16.20 14.80
N GLY A 343 -20.73 17.51 14.82
CA GLY A 343 -19.48 18.11 15.30
C GLY A 343 -18.31 18.01 14.33
N SER A 344 -18.52 17.50 13.10
CA SER A 344 -17.50 17.58 12.06
C SER A 344 -17.37 19.02 11.54
N ALA A 345 -16.15 19.43 11.23
CA ALA A 345 -15.86 20.75 10.68
C ALA A 345 -14.61 20.73 9.82
N SER A 346 -14.56 21.57 8.78
CA SER A 346 -13.41 21.69 7.89
C SER A 346 -13.19 23.15 7.51
N ASN A 347 -11.92 23.54 7.36
CA ASN A 347 -11.52 24.87 6.92
C ASN A 347 -11.26 24.94 5.40
N ASP A 348 -10.79 23.83 4.81
CA ASP A 348 -10.41 23.72 3.40
C ASP A 348 -11.42 22.92 2.56
N GLY A 349 -12.33 22.20 3.23
CA GLY A 349 -13.25 21.27 2.60
C GLY A 349 -12.63 19.96 2.13
N LEU A 350 -11.38 19.66 2.51
CA LEU A 350 -10.63 18.46 2.13
C LEU A 350 -10.33 17.59 3.37
N ALA A 351 -9.87 18.18 4.46
CA ALA A 351 -9.65 17.52 5.74
C ALA A 351 -10.69 17.97 6.77
N PHE A 352 -11.22 17.03 7.56
CA PHE A 352 -12.29 17.29 8.51
C PHE A 352 -11.87 16.96 9.93
N ASN A 353 -11.96 17.94 10.82
CA ASN A 353 -11.94 17.71 12.26
C ASN A 353 -13.24 17.01 12.66
N VAL A 354 -13.14 16.07 13.61
CA VAL A 354 -14.26 15.26 14.09
C VAL A 354 -14.16 15.08 15.62
N PRO A 355 -15.29 14.77 16.31
CA PRO A 355 -15.25 14.53 17.75
C PRO A 355 -14.35 13.34 18.11
N CYS A 356 -13.29 13.62 18.86
CA CYS A 356 -12.31 12.61 19.31
C CYS A 356 -12.91 11.47 20.14
N ASP A 357 -14.04 11.72 20.80
CA ASP A 357 -14.74 10.79 21.69
C ASP A 357 -15.86 10.02 20.99
N SER A 358 -16.04 10.19 19.68
CA SER A 358 -17.02 9.42 18.93
C SER A 358 -16.68 7.94 18.96
N ASN A 359 -17.67 7.11 19.33
CA ASN A 359 -17.59 5.65 19.32
C ASN A 359 -18.39 5.03 18.17
N LYS A 360 -18.92 5.86 17.26
CA LYS A 360 -19.81 5.43 16.18
C LYS A 360 -19.00 4.95 14.99
N ALA A 361 -19.41 3.81 14.45
CA ALA A 361 -18.82 3.28 13.23
C ALA A 361 -19.33 4.06 12.01
N LEU A 362 -18.46 4.21 11.02
CA LEU A 362 -18.89 4.44 9.65
C LEU A 362 -19.29 3.11 9.02
N THR A 363 -20.15 3.12 8.02
CA THR A 363 -20.58 1.92 7.30
C THR A 363 -20.37 2.13 5.81
N PHE A 364 -19.77 1.15 5.15
CA PHE A 364 -19.55 1.11 3.71
C PHE A 364 -20.42 -0.01 3.16
N THR A 365 -21.20 0.28 2.12
CA THR A 365 -22.11 -0.70 1.53
C THR A 365 -21.64 -1.10 0.15
N PHE A 366 -21.49 -2.41 -0.09
CA PHE A 366 -21.16 -2.99 -1.40
C PHE A 366 -22.12 -4.12 -1.71
N SER A 367 -22.74 -4.08 -2.89
CA SER A 367 -23.69 -5.11 -3.34
C SER A 367 -24.78 -5.42 -2.28
N GLY A 368 -25.27 -4.39 -1.60
CA GLY A 368 -26.28 -4.47 -0.55
C GLY A 368 -25.79 -4.98 0.81
N VAL A 369 -24.48 -5.23 0.99
CA VAL A 369 -23.90 -5.70 2.24
C VAL A 369 -23.14 -4.58 2.94
N ASP A 370 -23.41 -4.40 4.24
CA ASP A 370 -22.85 -3.35 5.08
C ASP A 370 -21.59 -3.83 5.82
N TYR A 371 -20.49 -3.07 5.69
CA TYR A 371 -19.23 -3.29 6.39
C TYR A 371 -18.92 -2.11 7.31
N LYS A 372 -18.70 -2.39 8.59
CA LYS A 372 -18.48 -1.36 9.61
C LYS A 372 -17.00 -1.00 9.71
N LEU A 373 -16.72 0.29 9.64
CA LEU A 373 -15.43 0.90 9.90
C LEU A 373 -15.41 1.46 11.33
N SER A 374 -14.57 0.87 12.19
CA SER A 374 -14.42 1.24 13.59
C SER A 374 -13.97 2.69 13.77
N ALA A 375 -14.47 3.36 14.81
CA ALA A 375 -14.02 4.69 15.23
C ALA A 375 -12.50 4.77 15.50
N LYS A 376 -11.88 3.65 15.90
CA LYS A 376 -10.43 3.55 16.09
C LYS A 376 -9.63 3.79 14.81
N ASP A 377 -10.24 3.59 13.64
CA ASP A 377 -9.55 3.64 12.36
C ASP A 377 -9.88 4.90 11.57
N TRP A 378 -11.13 5.38 11.62
CA TRP A 378 -11.52 6.59 10.90
C TRP A 378 -11.23 7.89 11.66
N ILE A 379 -10.90 7.83 12.95
CA ILE A 379 -10.54 8.99 13.77
C ILE A 379 -9.03 8.94 14.07
N SER A 380 -8.30 10.00 13.75
CA SER A 380 -6.87 10.12 14.08
C SER A 380 -6.62 10.22 15.58
N PRO A 381 -5.38 9.96 16.05
CA PRO A 381 -4.93 10.46 17.34
C PRO A 381 -5.12 11.97 17.45
N LYS A 382 -5.15 12.46 18.70
CA LYS A 382 -5.20 13.90 18.98
C LYS A 382 -3.91 14.57 18.48
N ASP A 383 -4.06 15.67 17.77
CA ASP A 383 -2.96 16.57 17.43
C ASP A 383 -2.51 17.40 18.65
N SER A 384 -1.50 18.25 18.47
CA SER A 384 -0.98 19.13 19.52
C SER A 384 -2.01 20.11 20.09
N SER A 385 -3.09 20.39 19.35
CA SER A 385 -4.22 21.23 19.77
C SER A 385 -5.35 20.45 20.45
N GLY A 386 -5.21 19.12 20.56
CA GLY A 386 -6.20 18.22 21.17
C GLY A 386 -7.36 17.85 20.24
N LYS A 387 -7.27 18.16 18.94
CA LYS A 387 -8.29 17.84 17.92
C LYS A 387 -7.98 16.52 17.22
N CYS A 388 -9.02 15.89 16.68
CA CYS A 388 -8.88 14.68 15.89
C CYS A 388 -9.39 14.94 14.48
N THR A 389 -8.70 14.36 13.51
CA THR A 389 -8.99 14.47 12.09
C THR A 389 -9.55 13.16 11.58
N SER A 390 -10.52 13.23 10.68
CA SER A 390 -11.03 12.07 9.97
C SER A 390 -9.97 11.52 9.03
N ASN A 391 -9.72 10.21 9.05
CA ASN A 391 -8.84 9.51 8.11
C ASN A 391 -9.49 9.28 6.73
N ILE A 392 -10.45 10.13 6.37
CA ILE A 392 -11.16 10.16 5.08
C ILE A 392 -10.99 11.55 4.49
N TYR A 393 -10.18 11.65 3.43
CA TYR A 393 -9.71 12.92 2.88
C TYR A 393 -10.29 13.19 1.49
N GLY A 394 -10.62 14.46 1.23
CA GLY A 394 -11.17 14.96 -0.03
C GLY A 394 -10.15 15.11 -1.16
N HIS A 395 -9.26 14.15 -1.37
CA HIS A 395 -8.31 14.15 -2.49
C HIS A 395 -8.68 13.09 -3.52
N GLU A 396 -8.68 13.44 -4.80
CA GLU A 396 -8.97 12.48 -5.88
C GLU A 396 -7.68 11.90 -6.43
N VAL A 397 -7.28 10.73 -5.92
CA VAL A 397 -6.18 9.94 -6.49
C VAL A 397 -6.58 9.41 -7.87
N VAL A 398 -7.81 8.89 -7.96
CA VAL A 398 -8.47 8.56 -9.21
C VAL A 398 -9.70 9.46 -9.36
N GLN A 399 -9.78 10.17 -10.49
CA GLN A 399 -10.86 11.12 -10.74
C GLN A 399 -12.23 10.46 -10.62
N GLY A 400 -13.12 11.05 -9.80
CA GLY A 400 -14.49 10.65 -9.60
C GLY A 400 -14.68 9.34 -8.82
N ALA A 401 -13.63 8.84 -8.15
CA ALA A 401 -13.67 7.54 -7.48
C ALA A 401 -13.09 7.61 -6.06
N TRP A 402 -13.55 6.69 -5.22
CA TRP A 402 -12.95 6.43 -3.92
C TRP A 402 -11.68 5.58 -4.07
N LEU A 403 -10.72 5.79 -3.18
CA LEU A 403 -9.59 4.91 -2.92
C LEU A 403 -9.67 4.46 -1.47
N LEU A 404 -9.78 3.16 -1.24
CA LEU A 404 -9.99 2.56 0.07
C LEU A 404 -8.71 1.85 0.51
N GLY A 405 -7.99 2.52 1.40
CA GLY A 405 -6.77 2.02 2.01
C GLY A 405 -6.95 1.19 3.27
N ASP A 406 -5.86 1.03 4.01
CA ASP A 406 -5.74 0.28 5.26
C ASP A 406 -6.77 0.71 6.31
N THR A 407 -7.13 1.98 6.35
CA THR A 407 -8.20 2.51 7.19
C THR A 407 -9.47 1.68 7.06
N PHE A 408 -9.89 1.32 5.85
CA PHE A 408 -11.00 0.40 5.60
C PHE A 408 -10.56 -1.07 5.80
N LEU A 409 -9.44 -1.47 5.20
CA LEU A 409 -9.01 -2.87 5.10
C LEU A 409 -8.70 -3.55 6.45
N LYS A 410 -8.35 -2.81 7.50
CA LYS A 410 -8.20 -3.34 8.87
C LYS A 410 -9.50 -3.85 9.49
N ASN A 411 -10.66 -3.52 8.91
CA ASN A 411 -11.97 -3.87 9.44
C ASN A 411 -12.60 -5.10 8.76
N VAL A 412 -12.05 -5.51 7.62
CA VAL A 412 -12.58 -6.59 6.79
C VAL A 412 -11.49 -7.59 6.47
N TYR A 413 -11.90 -8.84 6.26
CA TYR A 413 -11.07 -9.79 5.52
C TYR A 413 -11.38 -9.61 4.04
N THR A 414 -10.34 -9.36 3.25
CA THR A 414 -10.47 -9.06 1.83
C THR A 414 -9.96 -10.21 0.99
N VAL A 415 -10.74 -10.62 0.00
CA VAL A 415 -10.36 -11.62 -1.00
C VAL A 415 -10.28 -10.95 -2.36
N PHE A 416 -9.13 -11.06 -3.00
CA PHE A 416 -8.94 -10.65 -4.37
C PHE A 416 -8.95 -11.91 -5.24
N ASP A 417 -9.95 -12.03 -6.11
CA ASP A 417 -10.17 -13.19 -6.96
C ASP A 417 -9.97 -12.78 -8.42
N LYS A 418 -8.78 -13.07 -8.95
CA LYS A 418 -8.38 -12.67 -10.31
C LYS A 418 -9.03 -13.55 -11.37
N ASP A 419 -9.26 -14.82 -11.07
CA ASP A 419 -9.92 -15.76 -11.99
C ASP A 419 -11.35 -15.32 -12.28
N GLU A 420 -12.10 -14.96 -11.25
CA GLU A 420 -13.50 -14.53 -11.35
C GLU A 420 -13.68 -13.01 -11.42
N LYS A 421 -12.58 -12.25 -11.40
CA LYS A 421 -12.55 -10.77 -11.42
C LYS A 421 -13.53 -10.15 -10.43
N ARG A 422 -13.34 -10.45 -9.15
CA ARG A 422 -14.21 -9.98 -8.06
C ARG A 422 -13.42 -9.76 -6.79
N ILE A 423 -13.94 -8.88 -5.93
CA ILE A 423 -13.42 -8.64 -4.58
C ILE A 423 -14.46 -9.15 -3.59
N GLY A 424 -14.02 -9.96 -2.64
CA GLY A 424 -14.83 -10.48 -1.55
C GLY A 424 -14.51 -9.79 -0.24
N PHE A 425 -15.53 -9.49 0.56
CA PHE A 425 -15.36 -9.00 1.92
C PHE A 425 -16.13 -9.86 2.91
N ALA A 426 -15.56 -10.01 4.10
CA ALA A 426 -16.22 -10.53 5.30
C ALA A 426 -15.75 -9.71 6.52
N ALA A 427 -16.47 -9.80 7.63
CA ALA A 427 -16.04 -9.15 8.87
C ALA A 427 -14.73 -9.81 9.38
N ALA A 428 -13.70 -9.00 9.64
CA ALA A 428 -12.44 -9.50 10.17
C ALA A 428 -12.65 -10.18 11.54
N ALA A 429 -11.92 -11.26 11.81
CA ALA A 429 -11.98 -11.94 13.09
C ALA A 429 -11.33 -11.10 14.19
N ALA A 430 -12.00 -10.95 15.34
CA ALA A 430 -11.45 -10.28 16.50
C ALA A 430 -10.44 -11.18 17.22
N GLY A 431 -9.14 -10.96 17.00
CA GLY A 431 -8.04 -11.59 17.73
C GLY A 431 -8.00 -13.14 17.66
N PRO A 432 -7.01 -13.79 18.28
CA PRO A 432 -6.93 -15.25 18.27
C PRO A 432 -8.13 -15.85 19.01
N LYS A 433 -8.91 -16.69 18.32
CA LYS A 433 -9.84 -17.61 18.97
C LYS A 433 -8.99 -18.59 19.80
N SER A 434 -8.77 -18.27 21.07
CA SER A 434 -8.21 -19.23 22.01
C SER A 434 -9.16 -20.43 22.03
N GLY A 435 -8.63 -21.60 21.67
CA GLY A 435 -9.41 -22.82 21.46
C GLY A 435 -10.18 -23.21 22.71
N ALA A 436 -11.46 -22.83 22.78
CA ALA A 436 -12.41 -23.45 23.69
C ALA A 436 -12.87 -24.74 23.03
N THR A 437 -12.23 -25.84 23.41
CA THR A 437 -12.72 -27.20 23.22
C THR A 437 -14.10 -27.27 23.89
N SER A 438 -15.18 -27.17 23.10
CA SER A 438 -16.52 -27.47 23.60
C SER A 438 -16.67 -28.98 23.65
N VAL A 439 -16.32 -29.54 24.79
CA VAL A 439 -16.77 -30.87 25.20
C VAL A 439 -18.29 -30.79 25.31
N SER A 440 -18.99 -31.33 24.32
CA SER A 440 -20.43 -31.57 24.40
C SER A 440 -20.69 -32.74 25.34
N SER A 441 -21.38 -32.47 26.44
CA SER A 441 -22.08 -33.51 27.22
C SER A 441 -23.59 -33.32 27.05
N PRO A 442 -24.36 -34.42 26.92
CA PRO A 442 -25.69 -34.38 26.35
C PRO A 442 -26.73 -34.07 27.43
N SER A 443 -27.65 -33.16 27.13
CA SER A 443 -28.94 -33.09 27.84
C SER A 443 -30.02 -33.61 26.90
N SER A 444 -30.62 -34.68 27.37
CA SER A 444 -31.86 -35.28 26.91
C SER A 444 -33.00 -34.26 26.95
N ASP A 445 -33.73 -34.11 25.86
CA ASP A 445 -35.18 -34.10 25.99
C ASP A 445 -35.89 -34.65 24.76
N ASN A 446 -36.93 -35.40 25.07
CA ASN A 446 -37.57 -36.40 24.26
C ASN A 446 -38.96 -35.88 23.88
N SER A 447 -39.22 -35.59 22.61
CA SER A 447 -40.59 -35.50 22.10
C SER A 447 -40.66 -35.88 20.62
N THR A 448 -41.27 -37.04 20.39
CA THR A 448 -41.53 -37.74 19.12
C THR A 448 -42.55 -36.98 18.25
N PRO A 449 -42.55 -37.17 16.91
CA PRO A 449 -43.16 -36.26 15.95
C PRO A 449 -44.58 -36.67 15.54
N THR A 450 -45.42 -35.70 15.16
CA THR A 450 -46.68 -35.96 14.45
C THR A 450 -46.56 -35.55 12.99
N LYS A 451 -46.63 -36.55 12.10
CA LYS A 451 -46.79 -36.42 10.65
C LYS A 451 -48.12 -35.76 10.33
N THR A 452 -48.13 -34.77 9.45
CA THR A 452 -49.22 -34.62 8.47
C THR A 452 -48.62 -34.24 7.13
N THR A 453 -48.90 -35.08 6.14
CA THR A 453 -48.55 -34.96 4.72
C THR A 453 -49.74 -34.34 4.01
N LEU A 454 -49.53 -33.44 3.05
CA LEU A 454 -50.31 -33.30 1.81
C LEU A 454 -49.59 -32.35 0.84
N SER A 455 -49.64 -32.70 -0.43
CA SER A 455 -48.71 -32.36 -1.52
C SER A 455 -49.16 -31.13 -2.36
N PRO A 456 -48.62 -30.86 -3.57
CA PRO A 456 -48.20 -29.52 -3.97
C PRO A 456 -49.17 -28.81 -4.93
N THR A 457 -49.09 -27.48 -5.01
CA THR A 457 -49.79 -26.71 -6.04
C THR A 457 -48.83 -25.79 -6.78
N THR A 458 -48.84 -25.97 -8.09
CA THR A 458 -48.20 -25.20 -9.17
C THR A 458 -48.72 -23.76 -9.30
N GLY A 459 -47.86 -22.86 -9.77
CA GLY A 459 -48.22 -21.55 -10.33
C GLY A 459 -46.98 -20.64 -10.40
N ALA A 460 -46.24 -20.60 -11.50
CA ALA A 460 -46.50 -19.88 -12.75
C ALA A 460 -45.55 -18.67 -12.86
N ALA A 461 -44.56 -18.82 -13.75
CA ALA A 461 -43.69 -17.76 -14.24
C ALA A 461 -44.51 -16.73 -15.04
N THR A 462 -44.20 -15.45 -14.86
CA THR A 462 -44.72 -14.38 -15.73
C THR A 462 -43.55 -13.70 -16.44
N THR A 463 -43.49 -13.93 -17.74
CA THR A 463 -42.69 -13.23 -18.74
C THR A 463 -43.31 -11.85 -19.01
N LEU A 464 -42.51 -10.79 -19.06
CA LEU A 464 -42.90 -9.53 -19.70
C LEU A 464 -41.81 -9.09 -20.68
N THR A 465 -42.13 -9.32 -21.95
CA THR A 465 -41.52 -8.71 -23.14
C THR A 465 -42.25 -7.40 -23.46
N THR A 466 -41.50 -6.32 -23.66
CA THR A 466 -41.92 -5.21 -24.55
C THR A 466 -40.69 -4.65 -25.25
N GLY A 467 -40.75 -4.61 -26.58
CA GLY A 467 -39.67 -4.19 -27.47
C GLY A 467 -39.64 -2.68 -27.77
N VAL A 468 -38.41 -2.22 -27.98
CA VAL A 468 -37.88 -1.28 -28.99
C VAL A 468 -38.75 -0.08 -29.42
N THR A 469 -38.23 1.11 -29.15
CA THR A 469 -38.14 2.20 -30.15
C THR A 469 -36.81 2.92 -30.02
N SER A 470 -36.07 2.93 -31.13
CA SER A 470 -34.87 3.71 -31.40
C SER A 470 -35.23 5.19 -31.64
N GLN A 471 -34.53 6.11 -30.99
CA GLN A 471 -34.27 7.44 -31.55
C GLN A 471 -32.94 7.98 -31.02
N SER A 472 -32.11 8.35 -31.99
CA SER A 472 -30.85 9.06 -31.89
C SER A 472 -31.04 10.46 -31.33
N ASP A 473 -30.18 10.88 -30.41
CA ASP A 473 -29.55 12.21 -30.45
C ASP A 473 -28.33 12.25 -29.52
N SER A 474 -27.19 12.64 -30.07
CA SER A 474 -25.97 13.02 -29.34
C SER A 474 -26.00 14.52 -29.05
N PRO A 475 -25.29 14.98 -28.00
CA PRO A 475 -24.05 15.65 -28.34
C PRO A 475 -22.85 15.21 -27.48
N SER A 476 -21.75 15.04 -28.21
CA SER A 476 -20.36 14.86 -27.80
C SER A 476 -19.94 15.67 -26.56
N ARG A 477 -19.60 14.96 -25.48
CA ARG A 477 -18.44 15.30 -24.64
C ARG A 477 -17.45 14.14 -24.72
N SER A 478 -16.27 14.43 -25.26
CA SER A 478 -15.12 13.55 -25.31
C SER A 478 -14.77 13.03 -23.91
N LYS A 479 -15.15 11.80 -23.59
CA LYS A 479 -14.64 11.07 -22.43
C LYS A 479 -13.30 10.45 -22.82
N LEU A 480 -12.21 11.00 -22.28
CA LEU A 480 -10.95 10.26 -22.17
C LEU A 480 -11.20 9.01 -21.31
N PRO A 481 -10.57 7.86 -21.61
CA PRO A 481 -10.66 6.69 -20.76
C PRO A 481 -10.05 6.99 -19.38
N PRO A 482 -10.62 6.48 -18.28
CA PRO A 482 -10.06 6.69 -16.95
C PRO A 482 -8.68 6.02 -16.86
N LEU A 483 -7.68 6.78 -16.43
CA LEU A 483 -6.35 6.30 -16.07
C LEU A 483 -6.46 5.54 -14.74
N GLY A 484 -5.97 4.29 -14.70
CA GLY A 484 -5.99 3.42 -13.51
C GLY A 484 -4.93 3.79 -12.47
N LEU A 485 -4.83 3.00 -11.40
CA LEU A 485 -3.91 3.27 -10.28
C LEU A 485 -2.43 3.10 -10.62
N GLY A 486 -2.10 2.36 -11.69
CA GLY A 486 -0.72 2.11 -12.13
C GLY A 486 -0.05 3.30 -12.84
N GLY A 487 -0.19 4.51 -12.31
CA GLY A 487 0.27 5.76 -12.93
C GLY A 487 1.67 5.64 -13.54
N HIS A 488 1.81 6.10 -14.80
CA HIS A 488 3.05 6.18 -15.58
C HIS A 488 4.08 5.05 -15.36
N GLU A 489 3.66 3.79 -15.22
CA GLU A 489 4.57 2.66 -15.43
C GLU A 489 4.93 2.65 -16.92
N THR A 490 6.12 3.15 -17.27
CA THR A 490 6.58 3.21 -18.67
C THR A 490 7.86 2.41 -18.85
N ASP A 491 7.87 1.62 -19.93
CA ASP A 491 9.11 1.16 -20.52
C ASP A 491 9.83 2.37 -21.11
N ALA A 492 11.02 2.69 -20.61
CA ALA A 492 11.82 3.82 -21.09
C ALA A 492 12.48 3.56 -22.46
N THR A 493 11.79 2.85 -23.37
CA THR A 493 12.18 2.69 -24.77
C THR A 493 11.41 3.67 -25.65
N GLY A 494 11.64 4.97 -25.43
CA GLY A 494 11.27 6.01 -26.38
C GLY A 494 12.20 5.97 -27.59
N SER A 495 11.80 5.26 -28.65
CA SER A 495 12.49 5.24 -29.93
C SER A 495 12.58 6.66 -30.52
N VAL A 496 13.81 7.13 -30.71
CA VAL A 496 14.13 8.32 -31.50
C VAL A 496 13.87 7.99 -32.97
N ASN A 497 12.64 8.19 -33.44
CA ASN A 497 12.33 8.05 -34.86
C ASN A 497 12.71 9.33 -35.61
N ALA A 498 13.90 9.28 -36.21
CA ALA A 498 14.31 10.14 -37.30
C ALA A 498 13.29 10.08 -38.45
N ALA A 499 13.05 11.23 -39.05
CA ALA A 499 12.08 11.47 -40.10
C ALA A 499 12.27 10.52 -41.31
N ALA A 500 11.22 9.77 -41.63
CA ALA A 500 11.08 9.07 -42.91
C ALA A 500 10.51 10.06 -43.97
N LYS A 501 11.23 10.22 -45.08
CA LYS A 501 10.74 10.82 -46.33
C LYS A 501 10.63 9.69 -47.39
N PRO A 502 9.65 9.72 -48.31
CA PRO A 502 8.93 8.53 -48.73
C PRO A 502 9.57 7.73 -49.87
N THR A 503 9.09 6.49 -49.93
CA THR A 503 9.33 5.39 -50.85
C THR A 503 9.23 5.74 -52.34
N GLU A 504 10.19 5.24 -53.12
CA GLU A 504 9.96 4.91 -54.53
C GLU A 504 10.61 3.54 -54.84
N SER A 505 9.83 2.71 -55.52
CA SER A 505 10.16 1.35 -55.96
C SER A 505 10.93 1.35 -57.29
N THR A 506 11.94 0.49 -57.47
CA THR A 506 12.00 -0.51 -58.58
C THR A 506 13.32 -1.30 -58.64
N LYS A 507 13.15 -2.62 -58.84
CA LYS A 507 13.94 -3.63 -59.60
C LYS A 507 15.43 -3.42 -59.96
N SER A 508 16.21 -4.42 -59.52
CA SER A 508 17.05 -5.37 -60.30
C SER A 508 18.45 -5.00 -60.83
N ALA A 509 19.32 -6.01 -60.70
CA ALA A 509 20.54 -6.35 -61.47
C ALA A 509 21.92 -5.77 -61.07
N ALA A 510 22.74 -6.70 -60.55
CA ALA A 510 24.11 -7.08 -60.95
C ALA A 510 25.26 -6.07 -61.18
N ALA A 511 26.43 -6.53 -60.71
CA ALA A 511 27.79 -6.33 -61.21
C ALA A 511 28.71 -5.37 -60.46
N ALA A 512 29.92 -5.88 -60.26
CA ALA A 512 31.07 -5.34 -59.56
C ALA A 512 31.66 -4.09 -60.23
N ALA A 513 32.27 -3.22 -59.43
CA ALA A 513 33.58 -2.66 -59.74
C ALA A 513 34.21 -2.01 -58.49
N ASP A 514 35.48 -2.32 -58.35
CA ASP A 514 36.51 -1.79 -57.46
C ASP A 514 36.73 -0.27 -57.66
N VAL A 515 37.42 0.36 -56.69
CA VAL A 515 38.33 1.53 -56.78
C VAL A 515 38.30 2.33 -55.46
N ARG A 516 39.38 2.17 -54.67
CA ARG A 516 39.85 3.12 -53.62
C ARG A 516 40.66 4.26 -54.28
N PRO A 517 41.35 5.13 -53.52
CA PRO A 517 40.91 6.14 -52.54
C PRO A 517 41.46 7.54 -52.93
N ARG A 518 41.13 8.62 -52.20
CA ARG A 518 42.06 9.76 -52.06
C ARG A 518 41.79 10.60 -50.82
N GLN A 519 42.88 10.88 -50.12
CA GLN A 519 43.05 11.70 -48.91
C GLN A 519 43.04 13.20 -49.22
N TYR A 520 43.01 14.01 -48.14
CA TYR A 520 43.58 15.36 -47.88
C TYR A 520 42.52 16.20 -47.14
N ALA A 521 42.58 16.34 -45.80
CA ALA A 521 43.47 17.20 -44.99
C ALA A 521 42.91 18.62 -44.73
N LYS A 522 42.58 18.86 -43.45
CA LYS A 522 42.67 20.10 -42.63
C LYS A 522 42.19 21.45 -43.20
N LEU A 523 41.31 22.12 -42.45
CA LEU A 523 41.61 23.46 -41.91
C LEU A 523 40.66 23.82 -40.75
N ALA A 524 41.24 24.37 -39.68
CA ALA A 524 40.55 25.04 -38.60
C ALA A 524 40.45 26.55 -38.91
N ALA A 525 39.37 27.21 -38.48
CA ALA A 525 39.32 28.67 -38.38
C ALA A 525 38.40 29.08 -37.21
N VAL A 526 39.00 29.80 -36.26
CA VAL A 526 38.39 30.56 -35.17
C VAL A 526 38.17 31.98 -35.68
N ILE A 527 36.98 32.59 -35.51
CA ILE A 527 36.83 34.05 -35.35
C ILE A 527 35.69 34.36 -34.36
N PHE A 528 35.98 35.34 -33.52
CA PHE A 528 35.26 35.87 -32.35
C PHE A 528 34.44 37.12 -32.71
N SER A 529 33.58 37.51 -31.76
CA SER A 529 33.16 38.89 -31.41
C SER A 529 31.85 39.46 -31.99
N GLY A 530 31.04 40.01 -31.07
CA GLY A 530 30.04 41.03 -31.36
C GLY A 530 29.00 41.24 -30.25
N ALA A 531 29.38 41.84 -29.13
CA ALA A 531 28.46 42.46 -28.16
C ALA A 531 28.63 43.99 -28.23
N ILE A 532 27.52 44.75 -28.21
CA ILE A 532 27.35 46.16 -27.76
C ILE A 532 25.83 46.47 -27.86
N ILE A 533 25.13 46.57 -26.73
CA ILE A 533 24.69 47.76 -25.95
C ILE A 533 23.42 48.47 -26.50
N THR A 534 22.36 48.28 -25.71
CA THR A 534 21.29 49.19 -25.23
C THR A 534 21.16 50.62 -25.77
N VAL A 535 19.93 51.08 -26.08
CA VAL A 535 19.33 52.34 -25.57
C VAL A 535 17.80 52.23 -25.50
N LEU A 536 17.27 52.83 -24.43
CA LEU A 536 15.90 53.02 -23.92
C LEU A 536 14.82 53.54 -24.89
N ALA A 537 13.57 53.13 -24.61
CA ALA A 537 12.42 54.01 -24.38
C ALA A 537 11.47 53.34 -23.38
#